data_AF-A0A7C7CDP9-F1
#
_entry.id   AF-A0A7C7CDP9-F1
#
_cell.length_a   1.000
_cell.length_b   1.000
_cell.length_c   1.000
_cell.angle_alpha   90.00
_cell.angle_beta   90.00
_cell.angle_gamma   90.00
#
_symmetry.space_group_name_H-M   'P 1'
#
loop_
_entity.id
_entity.type
_entity.pdbx_description
1 polymer ?
#
loop_
_entity_poly.entity_id
_entity_poly.type
_entity_poly.pdbx_seq_one_letter_code
_entity_poly.pdbx_strand_id
1 'polypeptide(L)' 'IDTLGELVAFDKNDLLKFRNFGKKSLSELEDLVDAKGLSFGMDISKYKIDK' A
#
# COMPACT_ATOMS: atom_id res chain seq x y z
N ILE A 1 7.26 -6.32 4.07
CA ILE A 1 6.28 -5.24 4.22
C ILE A 1 6.00 -5.20 5.70
N ASP A 2 6.74 -4.35 6.39
CA ASP A 2 6.77 -4.34 7.86
C ASP A 2 6.00 -3.13 8.40
N THR A 3 5.78 -2.11 7.57
CA THR A 3 5.04 -0.90 7.93
C THR A 3 3.97 -0.55 6.90
N LEU A 4 2.98 0.25 7.34
CA LEU A 4 1.96 0.81 6.45
C LEU A 4 2.60 1.72 5.38
N GLY A 5 3.69 2.42 5.72
CA GLY A 5 4.43 3.26 4.79
C GLY A 5 4.99 2.45 3.61
N GLU A 6 5.65 1.32 3.91
CA GLU A 6 6.13 0.41 2.87
C GLU A 6 4.98 -0.11 2.00
N LEU A 7 3.83 -0.43 2.60
CA LEU A 7 2.67 -0.94 1.86
C LEU A 7 2.13 0.08 0.85
N VAL A 8 1.93 1.33 1.27
CA VAL A 8 1.35 2.37 0.40
C VAL A 8 2.33 2.88 -0.66
N ALA A 9 3.62 2.62 -0.49
CA ALA A 9 4.67 2.94 -1.48
C ALA A 9 4.67 1.96 -2.67
N PHE A 10 4.08 0.77 -2.56
CA PHE A 10 3.98 -0.18 -3.67
C PHE A 10 2.96 0.28 -4.72
N ASP A 11 3.26 -0.03 -5.98
CA ASP A 11 2.28 0.05 -7.06
C ASP A 11 1.27 -1.10 -6.97
N LYS A 12 0.01 -0.82 -7.30
CA LYS A 12 -1.06 -1.81 -7.28
C LYS A 12 -0.75 -3.02 -8.15
N ASN A 13 -0.07 -2.83 -9.28
CA ASN A 13 0.29 -3.91 -10.20
C ASN A 13 1.36 -4.83 -9.61
N ASP A 14 2.23 -4.32 -8.74
CA ASP A 14 3.23 -5.13 -8.06
C ASP A 14 2.61 -5.95 -6.94
N LEU A 15 1.57 -5.42 -6.28
CA LEU A 15 0.81 -6.17 -5.29
C LEU A 15 0.13 -7.41 -5.91
N LEU A 16 -0.36 -7.31 -7.15
CA LEU A 16 -0.98 -8.45 -7.85
C LEU A 16 0.00 -9.57 -8.25
N LYS A 17 1.31 -9.33 -8.16
CA LYS A 17 2.34 -10.35 -8.46
C LYS A 17 2.60 -11.29 -7.28
N PHE A 18 2.13 -10.96 -6.08
CA PHE A 18 2.30 -11.82 -4.90
C PHE A 18 1.45 -13.09 -5.00
N ARG A 19 2.03 -14.24 -4.65
CA ARG A 19 1.31 -15.52 -4.63
C ARG A 19 0.16 -15.46 -3.62
N ASN A 20 -1.04 -15.90 -4.02
CA ASN A 20 -2.28 -15.82 -3.24
C ASN A 20 -2.81 -14.39 -3.00
N PHE A 21 -2.26 -13.39 -3.69
CA PHE A 21 -2.76 -12.03 -3.66
C PHE A 21 -3.61 -11.78 -4.91
N GLY A 22 -4.84 -11.31 -4.72
CA GLY A 22 -5.80 -11.13 -5.81
C GLY A 22 -6.68 -9.90 -5.61
N LYS A 23 -7.65 -9.73 -6.51
CA LYS A 23 -8.52 -8.54 -6.54
C LYS A 23 -9.21 -8.23 -5.20
N LYS A 24 -9.64 -9.26 -4.46
CA LYS A 24 -10.27 -9.10 -3.15
C LYS A 24 -9.27 -8.58 -2.09
N SER A 25 -8.07 -9.16 -2.04
CA SER A 25 -7.02 -8.69 -1.13
C SER A 25 -6.58 -7.26 -1.47
N LEU A 26 -6.56 -6.91 -2.75
CA LEU A 26 -6.26 -5.55 -3.20
C LEU A 26 -7.35 -4.57 -2.75
N SER A 27 -8.63 -4.89 -2.99
CA SER A 27 -9.74 -4.00 -2.61
C SER A 27 -9.84 -3.81 -1.11
N GLU A 28 -9.66 -4.88 -0.31
CA GLU A 28 -9.66 -4.78 1.15
C GLU A 28 -8.54 -3.87 1.67
N LEU A 29 -7.37 -3.87 1.02
CA LEU A 29 -6.30 -2.97 1.38
C LEU A 29 -6.53 -1.53 0.88
N GLU A 30 -7.13 -1.35 -0.29
CA GLU A 30 -7.56 -0.02 -0.78
C GLU A 30 -8.52 0.63 0.21
N ASP A 31 -9.57 -0.09 0.62
CA ASP A 31 -10.54 0.41 1.59
C ASP A 31 -9.86 0.79 2.93
N LEU A 32 -8.91 -0.03 3.38
CA LEU A 32 -8.17 0.21 4.63
C LEU A 32 -7.27 1.45 4.56
N VAL A 33 -6.60 1.64 3.42
CA VAL A 33 -5.68 2.76 3.15
C VAL A 33 -6.48 4.05 2.96
N ASP A 34 -7.60 3.99 2.21
CA ASP A 34 -8.52 5.11 1.99
C ASP A 34 -9.18 5.56 3.30
N ALA A 35 -9.56 4.63 4.18
CA ALA A 35 -10.10 4.95 5.51
C ALA A 35 -9.11 5.74 6.40
N LYS A 36 -7.81 5.69 6.08
CA LYS A 36 -6.75 6.46 6.76
C LYS A 36 -6.36 7.73 6.00
N GLY A 37 -7.05 8.05 4.89
CA GLY A 37 -6.76 9.19 4.03
C GLY A 37 -5.45 9.04 3.25
N LEU A 38 -5.01 7.80 3.04
CA LEU A 38 -3.80 7.46 2.29
C LEU A 38 -4.19 6.89 0.92
N SER A 39 -3.21 6.69 0.04
CA SER A 39 -3.41 6.06 -1.27
C SER A 39 -2.18 5.27 -1.70
N PHE A 40 -2.39 4.23 -2.52
CA PHE A 40 -1.29 3.46 -3.11
C PHE A 40 -0.51 4.26 -4.16
N GLY A 41 0.78 3.97 -4.28
CA GLY A 41 1.71 4.73 -5.13
C GLY A 41 2.03 6.12 -4.57
N MET A 42 1.81 6.33 -3.27
CA MET A 42 2.15 7.58 -2.58
C MET A 42 3.67 7.69 -2.40
N ASP A 43 4.22 8.87 -2.68
CA ASP A 43 5.59 9.21 -2.31
C ASP A 43 5.68 9.56 -0.82
N ILE A 44 6.06 8.56 -0.02
CA ILE A 44 6.26 8.68 1.44
C ILE A 44 7.57 9.37 1.82
N SER A 45 8.51 9.58 0.87
CA SER A 45 9.80 10.25 1.10
C SER A 45 9.61 11.67 1.64
N LYS A 46 8.53 12.33 1.22
CA LYS A 46 8.16 13.68 1.65
C LYS A 46 7.86 13.78 3.14
N TYR A 47 7.41 12.69 3.76
CA TYR A 47 7.01 12.68 5.17
C TYR A 47 8.19 12.40 6.12
N LYS A 48 9.41 12.22 5.57
CA LYS A 48 10.63 11.90 6.34
C LYS A 48 10.36 10.84 7.41
N ILE A 49 9.69 9.75 7.02
CA ILE A 49 9.48 8.59 7.88
C ILE A 49 10.79 7.79 7.93
N ASP A 50 11.87 8.48 8.28
CA ASP A 50 13.11 7.86 8.73
C ASP A 50 13.08 7.86 10.25
N LYS A 51 13.51 6.74 10.80
CA LYS A 51 13.46 6.31 12.21
C LYS A 51 13.91 7.36 13.23
#